data_AF-A0A822ACH0-F1
#
_entry.id   AF-A0A822ACH0-F1
#
_cell.length_a   1.000
_cell.length_b   1.000
_cell.length_c   1.000
_cell.angle_alpha   90.00
_cell.angle_beta   90.00
_cell.angle_gamma   90.00
#
_symmetry.space_group_name_H-M   'P 1'
#
loop_
_entity.id
_entity.type
_entity.pdbx_description
1 polymer ?
#
loop_
_entity_poly.entity_id
_entity_poly.type
_entity_poly.pdbx_seq_one_letter_code
_entity_poly.pdbx_strand_id
1 'polypeptide(L)'
;MVGIDAKNKHILDRKYICPICTLILRDPVQLSKCGHRQCQSCFEAQHEITIKCRQCQSETSRTEILLDRGFKNDMKLIHIDCSFCEWTGILNNYQKHLDEHHSNLKCEYCGKEFNSVNKCNEHKISECEKLIVDCILKDFGCNEQIIRVKMKDHYLTEKHQHAVMKLVRQILLQLSGRQVDNDLSQITTAGTCNLVTAELQEIYEMLNILSGGIETLNNDQQRLSNESLQIQVTIPTLTEELSKVKLSNEESNAFLEGVKYNQHILNQDLTSIQEKINDFQYVSYDGTLLWKITNFQEKMIDAQSERQTSIYSPPFYSSPNGYKMRARLYLNGDGNARRTHMSLFFVLMRSFNDPMLKFPFNYKVTFCLYDQTPAQRHIIDSFRPDIRSSSFQRPRSDMNIASGIPKFFPLEIIQQKGNPYVRDDTMFIKVMVDFSDMPKTLLPYALSLNP
;
A
#
# COMPACT_ATOMS: atom_id res chain seq x y z
N MET A 1 10.90 18.32 3.99
CA MET A 1 12.11 18.22 3.11
C MET A 1 12.37 19.51 2.34
N VAL A 2 13.60 20.01 2.26
CA VAL A 2 13.92 21.37 1.76
C VAL A 2 13.82 21.55 0.24
N GLY A 3 14.39 20.66 -0.56
CA GLY A 3 14.43 20.74 -2.03
C GLY A 3 14.90 19.40 -2.62
N ILE A 4 15.08 19.32 -3.93
CA ILE A 4 15.59 18.12 -4.63
C ILE A 4 17.04 18.38 -5.04
N ASP A 5 17.95 17.52 -4.58
CA ASP A 5 19.37 17.59 -4.96
C ASP A 5 19.66 16.69 -6.17
N ALA A 6 20.43 17.22 -7.10
CA ALA A 6 20.85 16.57 -8.34
C ALA A 6 22.18 17.17 -8.81
N LYS A 7 23.06 16.36 -9.43
CA LYS A 7 24.40 16.81 -9.89
C LYS A 7 24.31 17.96 -10.89
N ASN A 8 23.33 17.88 -11.78
CA ASN A 8 23.10 18.85 -12.84
C ASN A 8 22.26 20.06 -12.41
N LYS A 9 21.95 20.26 -11.12
CA LYS A 9 21.12 21.39 -10.66
C LYS A 9 21.66 22.76 -11.08
N HIS A 10 22.98 22.90 -11.24
CA HIS A 10 23.63 24.16 -11.63
C HIS A 10 23.43 24.53 -13.10
N ILE A 11 23.07 23.56 -13.95
CA ILE A 11 22.83 23.79 -15.39
C ILE A 11 21.34 23.91 -15.73
N LEU A 12 20.45 23.68 -14.75
CA LEU A 12 19.01 23.86 -14.93
C LEU A 12 18.63 25.35 -14.96
N ASP A 13 17.55 25.66 -15.67
CA ASP A 13 16.97 27.00 -15.68
C ASP A 13 16.67 27.46 -14.24
N ARG A 14 17.05 28.70 -13.92
CA ARG A 14 16.89 29.30 -12.58
C ARG A 14 15.46 29.23 -12.07
N LYS A 15 14.46 29.19 -12.95
CA LYS A 15 13.05 29.04 -12.56
C LYS A 15 12.77 27.75 -11.78
N TYR A 16 13.60 26.72 -11.94
CA TYR A 16 13.47 25.44 -11.23
C TYR A 16 14.22 25.40 -9.90
N ILE A 17 14.99 26.45 -9.56
CA ILE A 17 15.87 26.48 -8.40
C ILE A 17 15.27 27.36 -7.30
N CYS A 18 15.22 26.84 -6.09
CA CYS A 18 14.72 27.54 -4.92
C CYS A 18 15.74 28.62 -4.47
N PRO A 19 15.32 29.88 -4.28
CA PRO A 19 16.22 30.95 -3.84
C PRO A 19 16.64 30.85 -2.36
N ILE A 20 15.94 30.03 -1.57
CA ILE A 20 16.25 29.84 -0.14
C ILE A 20 17.25 28.69 0.05
N CYS A 21 16.92 27.50 -0.46
CA CYS A 21 17.75 26.31 -0.25
C CYS A 21 18.72 26.00 -1.38
N THR A 22 18.65 26.74 -2.50
CA THR A 22 19.53 26.59 -3.68
C THR A 22 19.46 25.21 -4.38
N LEU A 23 18.45 24.41 -4.03
CA LEU A 23 18.15 23.11 -4.63
C LEU A 23 16.99 23.23 -5.63
N ILE A 24 16.76 22.17 -6.42
CA ILE A 24 15.60 22.09 -7.31
C ILE A 24 14.32 22.16 -6.46
N LEU A 25 13.32 22.93 -6.92
CA LEU A 25 12.08 23.16 -6.19
C LEU A 25 11.37 21.85 -5.86
N ARG A 26 11.04 21.67 -4.58
CA ARG A 26 10.16 20.60 -4.09
C ARG A 26 8.87 21.25 -3.62
N ASP A 27 7.75 20.79 -4.16
CA ASP A 27 6.43 21.31 -3.85
C ASP A 27 6.41 22.85 -3.94
N PRO A 28 6.62 23.41 -5.15
CA PRO A 28 6.81 24.85 -5.33
C PRO A 28 5.58 25.62 -4.85
N VAL A 29 5.78 26.60 -3.97
CA VAL A 29 4.80 27.63 -3.65
C VAL A 29 5.14 28.90 -4.42
N GLN A 30 4.11 29.61 -4.88
CA GLN A 30 4.27 30.85 -5.63
C GLN A 30 3.91 32.06 -4.76
N LEU A 31 4.79 33.06 -4.76
CA LEU A 31 4.50 34.35 -4.13
C LEU A 31 3.57 35.15 -5.06
N SER A 32 2.32 35.34 -4.63
CA SER A 32 1.25 35.95 -5.45
C SER A 32 1.63 37.30 -6.07
N LYS A 33 2.40 38.14 -5.36
CA LYS A 33 2.73 39.50 -5.84
C LYS A 33 3.81 39.57 -6.91
N CYS A 34 4.72 38.60 -6.98
CA CYS A 34 5.85 38.65 -7.92
C CYS A 34 6.03 37.40 -8.78
N GLY A 35 5.25 36.34 -8.52
CA GLY A 35 5.28 35.10 -9.29
C GLY A 35 6.52 34.22 -9.03
N HIS A 36 7.49 34.67 -8.24
CA HIS A 36 8.67 33.89 -7.85
C HIS A 36 8.28 32.70 -6.97
N ARG A 37 9.08 31.64 -7.04
CA ARG A 37 8.78 30.34 -6.40
C ARG A 37 9.83 29.95 -5.40
N GLN A 38 9.40 29.26 -4.37
CA GLN A 38 10.25 28.62 -3.37
C GLN A 38 9.64 27.28 -2.94
N CYS A 39 10.42 26.43 -2.28
CA CYS A 39 9.88 25.16 -1.79
C CYS A 39 8.87 25.41 -0.67
N GLN A 40 7.83 24.58 -0.58
CA GLN A 40 6.83 24.66 0.48
C GLN A 40 7.47 24.64 1.87
N SER A 41 8.43 23.74 2.10
CA SER A 41 9.13 23.64 3.39
C SER A 41 10.00 24.87 3.71
N CYS A 42 10.58 25.52 2.69
CA CYS A 42 11.31 26.77 2.89
C CYS A 42 10.36 27.90 3.29
N PHE A 43 9.16 27.94 2.74
CA PHE A 43 8.11 28.87 3.13
C PHE A 43 7.58 28.58 4.55
N GLU A 44 7.34 27.31 4.87
CA GLU A 44 6.84 26.89 6.19
C GLU A 44 7.82 27.24 7.31
N ALA A 45 9.13 27.17 7.05
CA ALA A 45 10.17 27.56 7.99
C ALA A 45 10.19 29.07 8.30
N GLN A 46 9.60 29.91 7.45
CA GLN A 46 9.43 31.34 7.72
C GLN A 46 8.19 31.54 8.61
N HIS A 47 8.34 32.29 9.69
CA HIS A 47 7.25 32.50 10.67
C HIS A 47 6.62 33.90 10.59
N GLU A 48 7.07 34.73 9.64
CA GLU A 48 6.55 36.09 9.45
C GLU A 48 5.17 36.08 8.79
N ILE A 49 4.32 37.04 9.19
CA ILE A 49 2.99 37.27 8.61
C ILE A 49 3.11 37.74 7.15
N THR A 50 4.16 38.52 6.85
CA THR A 50 4.52 38.97 5.52
C THR A 50 5.82 38.32 5.09
N ILE A 51 5.80 37.67 3.93
CA ILE A 51 6.96 36.97 3.37
C ILE A 51 7.64 37.88 2.35
N LYS A 52 8.91 38.22 2.62
CA LYS A 52 9.78 38.96 1.69
C LYS A 52 10.38 38.02 0.65
N CYS A 53 10.17 38.32 -0.63
CA CYS A 53 10.79 37.59 -1.72
C CYS A 53 12.31 37.80 -1.73
N ARG A 54 13.10 36.72 -1.64
CA ARG A 54 14.58 36.78 -1.68
C ARG A 54 15.14 37.22 -3.04
N GLN A 55 14.34 37.20 -4.11
CA GLN A 55 14.78 37.56 -5.46
C GLN A 55 14.49 39.01 -5.84
N CYS A 56 13.32 39.55 -5.46
CA CYS A 56 12.89 40.91 -5.84
C CYS A 56 12.44 41.77 -4.67
N GLN A 57 12.55 41.27 -3.43
CA GLN A 57 12.22 41.97 -2.18
C GLN A 57 10.74 42.35 -2.00
N SER A 58 9.86 41.98 -2.93
CA SER A 58 8.41 42.18 -2.80
C SER A 58 7.83 41.44 -1.58
N GLU A 59 6.94 42.09 -0.84
CA GLU A 59 6.26 41.51 0.33
C GLU A 59 4.91 40.91 -0.04
N THR A 60 4.73 39.62 0.24
CA THR A 60 3.48 38.88 0.01
C THR A 60 2.88 38.44 1.35
N SER A 61 1.57 38.53 1.51
CA SER A 61 0.91 37.99 2.71
C SER A 61 1.08 36.46 2.75
N ARG A 62 1.36 35.91 3.94
CA ARG A 62 1.45 34.45 4.13
C ARG A 62 0.18 33.71 3.69
N THR A 63 -0.99 34.34 3.83
CA THR A 63 -2.29 33.77 3.42
C THR A 63 -2.52 33.74 1.92
N GLU A 64 -1.74 34.49 1.14
CA GLU A 64 -1.85 34.59 -0.32
C GLU A 64 -0.86 33.66 -1.04
N ILE A 65 -0.06 32.89 -0.31
CA ILE A 65 0.93 31.97 -0.87
C ILE A 65 0.31 30.60 -1.01
N LEU A 66 0.21 30.13 -2.25
CA LEU A 66 -0.40 28.84 -2.58
C LEU A 66 0.60 27.93 -3.28
N LEU A 67 0.35 26.62 -3.16
CA LEU A 67 1.06 25.60 -3.92
C LEU A 67 0.80 25.76 -5.41
N ASP A 68 1.86 25.90 -6.19
CA ASP A 68 1.80 26.01 -7.65
C ASP A 68 1.79 24.60 -8.27
N ARG A 69 0.60 24.00 -8.28
CA ARG A 69 0.37 22.66 -8.84
C ARG A 69 0.65 22.60 -10.33
N GLY A 70 0.41 23.70 -11.06
CA GLY A 70 0.69 23.80 -12.48
C GLY A 70 2.19 23.68 -12.74
N PHE A 71 2.97 24.54 -12.09
CA PHE A 71 4.43 24.50 -12.21
C PHE A 71 5.03 23.19 -11.69
N LYS A 72 4.50 22.62 -10.61
CA LYS A 72 4.91 21.29 -10.12
C LYS A 72 4.73 20.21 -11.20
N ASN A 73 3.67 20.28 -12.01
CA ASN A 73 3.47 19.35 -13.11
C ASN A 73 4.44 19.60 -14.25
N ASP A 74 4.71 20.86 -14.61
CA ASP A 74 5.68 21.21 -15.66
C ASP A 74 7.10 20.73 -15.31
N MET A 75 7.44 20.72 -14.02
CA MET A 75 8.72 20.22 -13.53
C MET A 75 8.93 18.71 -13.74
N LYS A 76 7.88 17.92 -13.99
CA LYS A 76 8.00 16.45 -14.08
C LYS A 76 8.93 15.97 -15.20
N LEU A 77 9.05 16.75 -16.27
CA LEU A 77 9.81 16.39 -17.47
C LEU A 77 11.25 16.93 -17.46
N ILE A 78 11.67 17.66 -16.42
CA ILE A 78 13.05 18.14 -16.38
C ILE A 78 14.01 16.96 -16.22
N HIS A 79 15.10 16.98 -16.98
CA HIS A 79 16.17 15.99 -16.86
C HIS A 79 17.04 16.28 -15.64
N ILE A 80 17.32 15.25 -14.86
CA ILE A 80 18.08 15.30 -13.63
C ILE A 80 19.09 14.15 -13.56
N ASP A 81 20.22 14.46 -12.93
CA ASP A 81 21.31 13.51 -12.70
C ASP A 81 21.37 13.19 -11.21
N CYS A 82 21.29 11.90 -10.88
CA CYS A 82 21.27 11.46 -9.48
C CYS A 82 22.54 11.91 -8.74
N SER A 83 22.37 12.50 -7.55
CA SER A 83 23.50 12.87 -6.68
C SER A 83 24.31 11.67 -6.18
N PHE A 84 23.74 10.46 -6.20
CA PHE A 84 24.30 9.29 -5.51
C PHE A 84 24.80 8.19 -6.45
N CYS A 85 24.49 8.24 -7.75
CA CYS A 85 24.96 7.27 -8.74
C CYS A 85 25.06 7.89 -10.15
N GLU A 86 25.25 7.08 -11.18
CA GLU A 86 25.34 7.51 -12.58
C GLU A 86 23.98 7.60 -13.29
N TRP A 87 22.88 7.38 -12.56
CA TRP A 87 21.55 7.45 -13.14
C TRP A 87 21.22 8.87 -13.62
N THR A 88 20.64 8.95 -14.82
CA THR A 88 20.11 10.17 -15.43
C THR A 88 18.71 9.89 -15.95
N GLY A 89 17.79 10.84 -15.81
CA GLY A 89 16.40 10.64 -16.23
C GLY A 89 15.52 11.84 -15.95
N ILE A 90 14.21 11.68 -16.12
CA ILE A 90 13.25 12.76 -15.84
C ILE A 90 12.86 12.78 -14.36
N LEU A 91 12.56 13.97 -13.83
CA LEU A 91 12.19 14.19 -12.42
C LEU A 91 11.02 13.31 -11.97
N ASN A 92 10.05 13.05 -12.86
CA ASN A 92 8.91 12.17 -12.57
C ASN A 92 9.31 10.76 -12.13
N ASN A 93 10.42 10.24 -12.66
CA ASN A 93 10.91 8.90 -12.36
C ASN A 93 11.96 8.91 -11.24
N TYR A 94 12.37 10.08 -10.76
CA TYR A 94 13.46 10.19 -9.79
C TYR A 94 13.14 9.51 -8.48
N GLN A 95 11.94 9.74 -7.96
CA GLN A 95 11.53 9.19 -6.67
C GLN A 95 11.57 7.66 -6.71
N LYS A 96 11.03 7.07 -7.77
CA LYS A 96 11.07 5.62 -7.99
C LYS A 96 12.51 5.10 -8.06
N HIS A 97 13.38 5.79 -8.79
CA HIS A 97 14.80 5.45 -8.84
C HIS A 97 15.46 5.50 -7.44
N LEU A 98 15.21 6.54 -6.65
CA LEU A 98 15.75 6.65 -5.28
C LEU A 98 15.27 5.51 -4.39
N ASP A 99 14.01 5.12 -4.50
CA ASP A 99 13.42 4.07 -3.67
C ASP A 99 13.92 2.66 -4.06
N GLU A 100 14.16 2.40 -5.35
CA GLU A 100 14.63 1.10 -5.85
C GLU A 100 16.15 0.91 -5.71
N HIS A 101 16.95 1.97 -5.94
CA HIS A 101 18.41 1.88 -6.01
C HIS A 101 19.16 2.48 -4.83
N HIS A 102 18.49 3.23 -3.95
CA HIS A 102 19.10 3.90 -2.79
C HIS A 102 18.40 3.56 -1.46
N SER A 103 18.01 2.30 -1.29
CA SER A 103 17.23 1.79 -0.15
C SER A 103 18.05 1.47 1.11
N ASN A 104 19.36 1.72 1.15
CA ASN A 104 20.23 1.46 2.31
C ASN A 104 21.24 2.60 2.54
N LEU A 105 20.77 3.75 3.03
CA LEU A 105 21.61 4.94 3.24
C LEU A 105 21.96 5.16 4.71
N LYS A 106 23.21 5.56 4.97
CA LYS A 106 23.66 6.04 6.28
C LYS A 106 23.72 7.55 6.31
N CYS A 107 23.18 8.16 7.35
CA CYS A 107 23.33 9.61 7.57
C CYS A 107 24.83 9.93 7.81
N GLU A 108 25.38 10.85 7.02
CA GLU A 108 26.80 11.25 7.11
C GLU A 108 27.19 11.89 8.46
N TYR A 109 26.24 12.46 9.20
CA TYR A 109 26.50 13.13 10.48
C TYR A 109 26.33 12.20 11.69
N CYS A 110 25.29 11.36 11.68
CA CYS A 110 24.93 10.54 12.86
C CYS A 110 25.09 9.03 12.65
N GLY A 111 25.30 8.56 11.42
CA GLY A 111 25.49 7.15 11.08
C GLY A 111 24.21 6.31 11.08
N LYS A 112 23.03 6.87 11.40
CA LYS A 112 21.74 6.14 11.38
C LYS A 112 21.40 5.66 9.96
N GLU A 113 20.87 4.45 9.87
CA GLU A 113 20.45 3.81 8.62
C GLU A 113 19.00 4.17 8.26
N PHE A 114 18.74 4.40 6.98
CA PHE A 114 17.43 4.77 6.44
C PHE A 114 17.12 3.98 5.18
N ASN A 115 15.84 3.60 5.06
CA ASN A 115 15.35 2.84 3.92
C ASN A 115 14.97 3.68 2.70
N SER A 116 15.12 5.01 2.77
CA SER A 116 15.02 5.90 1.62
C SER A 116 15.79 7.20 1.83
N VAL A 117 16.22 7.81 0.74
CA VAL A 117 16.87 9.15 0.73
C VAL A 117 15.99 10.18 1.41
N ASN A 118 14.67 10.12 1.18
CA ASN A 118 13.73 11.10 1.73
C ASN A 118 13.70 11.06 3.25
N LYS A 119 13.61 9.87 3.85
CA LYS A 119 13.62 9.74 5.32
C LYS A 119 14.95 10.16 5.93
N CYS A 120 16.07 9.85 5.25
CA CYS A 120 17.39 10.32 5.69
C CYS A 120 17.46 11.86 5.68
N ASN A 121 16.93 12.51 4.63
CA ASN A 121 16.91 13.96 4.52
C ASN A 121 15.95 14.62 5.52
N GLU A 122 14.78 14.03 5.78
CA GLU A 122 13.87 14.49 6.83
C GLU A 122 14.54 14.45 8.20
N HIS A 123 15.17 13.32 8.53
CA HIS A 123 15.96 13.19 9.74
C HIS A 123 17.03 14.29 9.86
N LYS A 124 17.81 14.56 8.79
CA LYS A 124 18.81 15.65 8.79
C LYS A 124 18.17 16.99 9.16
N ILE A 125 16.99 17.30 8.65
CA ILE A 125 16.35 18.61 8.86
C ILE A 125 15.81 18.75 10.27
N SER A 126 15.02 17.80 10.78
CA SER A 126 14.26 17.98 12.03
C SER A 126 14.86 17.28 13.25
N GLU A 127 15.65 16.22 13.06
CA GLU A 127 15.96 15.28 14.15
C GLU A 127 17.46 15.04 14.38
N CYS A 128 18.30 15.37 13.41
CA CYS A 128 19.72 15.04 13.48
C CYS A 128 20.46 15.95 14.46
N GLU A 129 20.69 15.46 15.66
CA GLU A 129 21.43 16.16 16.73
C GLU A 129 22.88 16.49 16.37
N LYS A 130 23.48 15.70 15.47
CA LYS A 130 24.88 15.86 15.03
C LYS A 130 25.02 16.72 13.77
N LEU A 131 23.93 17.27 13.23
CA LEU A 131 23.98 18.19 12.08
C LEU A 131 24.69 19.49 12.48
N ILE A 132 25.57 19.98 11.61
CA ILE A 132 26.23 21.29 11.77
C ILE A 132 25.36 22.35 11.09
N VAL A 133 25.00 23.40 11.81
CA VAL A 133 24.13 24.51 11.35
C VAL A 133 24.76 25.87 11.63
N ASP A 134 24.46 26.86 10.78
CA ASP A 134 24.85 28.25 11.01
C ASP A 134 23.98 28.89 12.12
N CYS A 135 24.54 29.83 12.87
CA CYS A 135 23.79 30.61 13.83
C CYS A 135 22.75 31.54 13.16
N ILE A 136 21.56 31.66 13.77
CA ILE A 136 20.50 32.58 13.34
C ILE A 136 20.91 34.06 13.34
N LEU A 137 21.94 34.43 14.12
CA LEU A 137 22.49 35.78 14.19
C LEU A 137 23.76 35.95 13.35
N LYS A 138 23.99 35.09 12.35
CA LYS A 138 25.13 35.20 11.42
C LYS A 138 25.22 36.59 10.79
N ASP A 139 24.09 37.11 10.31
CA ASP A 139 24.00 38.44 9.70
C ASP A 139 24.27 39.59 10.68
N PHE A 140 24.25 39.31 11.99
CA PHE A 140 24.53 40.27 13.07
C PHE A 140 25.91 40.04 13.72
N GLY A 141 26.76 39.22 13.11
CA GLY A 141 28.16 39.02 13.50
C GLY A 141 28.47 37.69 14.20
N CYS A 142 27.49 36.80 14.36
CA CYS A 142 27.70 35.49 14.95
C CYS A 142 27.98 34.42 13.86
N ASN A 143 29.19 34.42 13.31
CA ASN A 143 29.56 33.56 12.16
C ASN A 143 29.95 32.10 12.53
N GLU A 144 29.49 31.60 13.66
CA GLU A 144 29.87 30.26 14.14
C GLU A 144 29.00 29.15 13.50
N GLN A 145 29.64 28.03 13.18
CA GLN A 145 28.99 26.79 12.75
C GLN A 145 28.89 25.83 13.93
N ILE A 146 27.66 25.49 14.32
CA ILE A 146 27.40 24.80 15.58
C ILE A 146 26.76 23.44 15.32
N ILE A 147 27.25 22.41 16.00
CA ILE A 147 26.57 21.11 16.06
C ILE A 147 25.25 21.31 16.81
N ARG A 148 24.12 20.96 16.21
CA ARG A 148 22.77 21.25 16.71
C ARG A 148 22.57 20.98 18.20
N VAL A 149 23.06 19.86 18.72
CA VAL A 149 22.94 19.53 20.16
C VAL A 149 23.61 20.55 21.09
N LYS A 150 24.64 21.25 20.62
CA LYS A 150 25.40 22.27 21.38
C LYS A 150 24.85 23.70 21.23
N MET A 151 23.70 23.87 20.56
CA MET A 151 23.16 25.21 20.29
C MET A 151 22.75 25.97 21.57
N LYS A 152 22.35 25.24 22.62
CA LYS A 152 22.02 25.86 23.92
C LYS A 152 23.24 26.52 24.56
N ASP A 153 24.38 25.83 24.55
CA ASP A 153 25.63 26.36 25.10
C ASP A 153 26.12 27.55 24.28
N HIS A 154 25.92 27.51 22.96
CA HIS A 154 26.26 28.60 22.06
C HIS A 154 25.56 29.93 22.42
N TYR A 155 24.29 29.89 22.83
CA TYR A 155 23.55 31.10 23.21
C TYR A 155 24.20 31.87 24.35
N LEU A 156 24.96 31.19 25.23
CA LEU A 156 25.62 31.81 26.37
C LEU A 156 27.01 32.37 26.05
N THR A 157 27.51 32.17 24.82
CA THR A 157 28.84 32.65 24.44
C THR A 157 28.86 34.18 24.30
N GLU A 158 29.97 34.82 24.70
CA GLU A 158 30.14 36.27 24.55
C GLU A 158 29.93 36.74 23.11
N LYS A 159 30.42 35.97 22.12
CA LYS A 159 30.21 36.26 20.70
C LYS A 159 28.72 36.31 20.33
N HIS A 160 27.92 35.39 20.84
CA HIS A 160 26.47 35.37 20.59
C HIS A 160 25.77 36.53 21.30
N GLN A 161 26.08 36.75 22.58
CA GLN A 161 25.52 37.85 23.36
C GLN A 161 25.87 39.22 22.75
N HIS A 162 27.09 39.38 22.23
CA HIS A 162 27.48 40.60 21.50
C HIS A 162 26.67 40.80 20.22
N ALA A 163 26.40 39.74 19.46
CA ALA A 163 25.53 39.80 18.28
C ALA A 163 24.07 40.14 18.65
N VAL A 164 23.56 39.63 19.78
CA VAL A 164 22.25 40.01 20.34
C VAL A 164 22.24 41.51 20.67
N MET A 165 23.26 42.01 21.37
CA MET A 165 23.35 43.44 21.69
C MET A 165 23.45 44.32 20.46
N LYS A 166 24.13 43.85 19.40
CA LYS A 166 24.20 44.56 18.12
C LYS A 166 22.83 44.63 17.44
N LEU A 167 22.08 43.52 17.44
CA LEU A 167 20.70 43.47 16.96
C LEU A 167 19.80 44.44 17.76
N VAL A 168 19.86 44.39 19.10
CA VAL A 168 19.08 45.27 19.98
C VAL A 168 19.43 46.73 19.73
N ARG A 169 20.72 47.07 19.62
CA ARG A 169 21.17 48.43 19.29
C ARG A 169 20.64 48.90 17.94
N GLN A 170 20.63 48.03 16.93
CA GLN A 170 20.09 48.34 15.62
C GLN A 170 18.57 48.57 15.65
N ILE A 171 17.83 47.76 16.42
CA ILE A 171 16.38 47.95 16.62
C ILE A 171 16.12 49.26 17.38
N LEU A 172 16.88 49.56 18.43
CA LEU A 172 16.77 50.81 19.19
C LEU A 172 17.06 52.03 18.31
N LEU A 173 18.08 51.97 17.44
CA LEU A 173 18.40 53.02 16.47
C LEU A 173 17.29 53.22 15.42
N GLN A 174 16.59 52.15 15.03
CA GLN A 174 15.44 52.24 14.14
C GLN A 174 14.20 52.82 14.84
N LEU A 175 14.06 52.61 16.15
CA LEU A 175 12.97 53.16 16.96
C LEU A 175 13.21 54.62 17.40
N SER A 176 14.47 55.05 17.57
CA SER A 176 14.82 56.39 18.05
C SER A 176 15.03 57.44 16.96
N GLY A 177 15.09 57.06 15.69
CA GLY A 177 15.03 57.97 14.54
C GLY A 177 15.87 59.24 14.66
N ARG A 178 17.20 59.15 14.75
CA ARG A 178 18.11 60.29 14.50
C ARG A 178 19.54 59.86 14.16
N GLN A 179 20.07 60.48 13.11
CA GLN A 179 21.46 60.41 12.65
C GLN A 179 22.41 60.96 13.73
N VAL A 180 23.59 60.36 13.84
CA VAL A 180 24.72 60.92 14.61
C VAL A 180 25.71 61.48 13.59
N ASP A 181 25.87 62.80 13.57
CA ASP A 181 27.04 63.45 12.98
C ASP A 181 28.01 63.88 14.09
N ASN A 182 29.29 63.72 13.79
CA ASN A 182 30.45 64.16 14.56
C ASN A 182 30.42 65.67 14.81
N ASP A 183 30.78 66.12 16.01
CA ASP A 183 32.08 66.78 16.21
C ASP A 183 32.29 67.27 17.66
N LEU A 184 33.55 67.15 18.07
CA LEU A 184 34.13 67.65 19.30
C LEU A 184 34.65 69.07 19.04
N SER A 185 34.19 70.11 19.75
CA SER A 185 35.05 71.22 20.24
C SER A 185 34.31 72.41 20.91
N GLN A 186 34.91 72.86 22.03
CA GLN A 186 34.99 74.23 22.58
C GLN A 186 33.85 74.84 23.45
N ILE A 187 34.01 74.67 24.77
CA ILE A 187 34.11 75.67 25.87
C ILE A 187 33.13 76.88 25.88
N THR A 188 32.38 77.09 26.98
CA THR A 188 32.50 78.28 27.86
C THR A 188 31.65 78.21 29.15
N THR A 189 32.21 78.82 30.20
CA THR A 189 31.96 78.67 31.64
C THR A 189 30.76 79.45 32.20
N ALA A 190 29.58 79.31 31.60
CA ALA A 190 28.32 79.76 32.20
C ALA A 190 27.17 78.75 32.13
N GLY A 191 27.40 77.56 31.54
CA GLY A 191 26.37 76.56 31.24
C GLY A 191 26.24 75.41 32.24
N THR A 192 27.09 75.32 33.26
CA THR A 192 27.10 74.15 34.18
C THR A 192 25.85 74.01 35.04
N CYS A 193 25.02 75.06 35.20
CA CYS A 193 23.73 74.94 35.88
C CYS A 193 22.59 74.48 34.92
N ASN A 194 22.68 74.81 33.62
CA ASN A 194 21.66 74.44 32.62
C ASN A 194 21.94 73.08 31.94
N LEU A 195 23.20 72.65 31.83
CA LEU A 195 23.58 71.34 31.30
C LEU A 195 23.31 70.22 32.30
N VAL A 196 23.62 70.44 33.59
CA VAL A 196 23.33 69.47 34.66
C VAL A 196 21.83 69.29 34.83
N THR A 197 21.02 70.34 34.63
CA THR A 197 19.56 70.24 34.67
C THR A 197 18.98 69.53 33.43
N ALA A 198 19.55 69.71 32.23
CA ALA A 198 19.14 68.98 31.03
C ALA A 198 19.52 67.48 31.07
N GLU A 199 20.73 67.16 31.52
CA GLU A 199 21.18 65.77 31.72
C GLU A 199 20.38 65.06 32.82
N LEU A 200 20.04 65.77 33.91
CA LEU A 200 19.14 65.25 34.95
C LEU A 200 17.71 65.04 34.43
N GLN A 201 17.23 65.92 33.53
CA GLN A 201 15.92 65.79 32.90
C GLN A 201 15.85 64.55 31.98
N GLU A 202 16.89 64.32 31.16
CA GLU A 202 17.00 63.11 30.32
C GLU A 202 17.10 61.83 31.15
N ILE A 203 17.85 61.85 32.25
CA ILE A 203 17.91 60.73 33.20
C ILE A 203 16.54 60.47 33.82
N TYR A 204 15.79 61.53 34.16
CA TYR A 204 14.44 61.41 34.73
C TYR A 204 13.44 60.84 33.71
N GLU A 205 13.50 61.27 32.45
CA GLU A 205 12.70 60.69 31.36
C GLU A 205 13.06 59.24 31.09
N MET A 206 14.36 58.89 31.07
CA MET A 206 14.78 57.49 30.96
C MET A 206 14.30 56.65 32.14
N LEU A 207 14.35 57.17 33.36
CA LEU A 207 13.84 56.48 34.54
C LEU A 207 12.32 56.25 34.45
N ASN A 208 11.56 57.22 33.94
CA ASN A 208 10.11 57.06 33.74
C ASN A 208 9.79 56.03 32.64
N ILE A 209 10.54 56.03 31.54
CA ILE A 209 10.39 55.03 30.47
C ILE A 209 10.75 53.63 30.99
N LEU A 210 11.85 53.50 31.73
CA LEU A 210 12.27 52.24 32.34
C LEU A 210 11.24 51.75 33.37
N SER A 211 10.72 52.66 34.19
CA SER A 211 9.66 52.36 35.16
C SER A 211 8.40 51.84 34.46
N GLY A 212 7.94 52.51 33.40
CA GLY A 212 6.79 52.05 32.62
C GLY A 212 7.04 50.72 31.89
N GLY A 213 8.28 50.50 31.41
CA GLY A 213 8.71 49.23 30.83
C GLY A 213 8.69 48.08 31.85
N ILE A 214 9.17 48.33 33.08
CA ILE A 214 9.13 47.35 34.18
C ILE A 214 7.68 47.02 34.57
N GLU A 215 6.81 48.03 34.64
CA GLU A 215 5.39 47.83 34.99
C GLU A 215 4.67 47.01 33.91
N THR A 216 4.95 47.29 32.64
CA THR A 216 4.44 46.51 31.49
C THR A 216 4.95 45.07 31.53
N LEU A 217 6.24 44.86 31.79
CA LEU A 217 6.84 43.53 31.91
C LEU A 217 6.24 42.74 33.08
N ASN A 218 5.95 43.40 34.20
CA ASN A 218 5.32 42.77 35.36
C ASN A 218 3.88 42.33 35.03
N ASN A 219 3.12 43.16 34.32
CA ASN A 219 1.78 42.82 33.84
C ASN A 219 1.82 41.63 32.86
N ASP A 220 2.77 41.63 31.93
CA ASP A 220 2.98 40.53 30.99
C ASP A 220 3.39 39.24 31.69
N GLN A 221 4.28 39.32 32.69
CA GLN A 221 4.67 38.16 33.50
C GLN A 221 3.47 37.55 34.23
N GLN A 222 2.58 38.38 34.77
CA GLN A 222 1.39 37.91 35.47
C GLN A 222 0.37 37.28 34.50
N ARG A 223 0.18 37.87 33.32
CA ARG A 223 -0.66 37.31 32.24
C ARG A 223 -0.13 35.94 31.79
N LEU A 224 1.16 35.85 31.48
CA LEU A 224 1.81 34.60 31.06
C LEU A 224 1.73 33.52 32.14
N SER A 225 1.84 33.90 33.42
CA SER A 225 1.67 32.97 34.54
C SER A 225 0.25 32.38 34.58
N ASN A 226 -0.77 33.21 34.38
CA ASN A 226 -2.17 32.77 34.35
C ASN A 226 -2.47 31.88 33.13
N GLU A 227 -1.96 32.23 31.95
CA GLU A 227 -2.07 31.40 30.74
C GLU A 227 -1.36 30.04 30.94
N SER A 228 -0.17 30.04 31.55
CA SER A 228 0.56 28.81 31.88
C SER A 228 -0.24 27.90 32.82
N LEU A 229 -0.90 28.45 33.84
CA LEU A 229 -1.76 27.71 34.76
C LEU A 229 -2.96 27.08 34.04
N GLN A 230 -3.62 27.84 33.15
CA GLN A 230 -4.73 27.29 32.34
C GLN A 230 -4.25 26.14 31.45
N ILE A 231 -3.12 26.31 30.78
CA ILE A 231 -2.52 25.25 29.95
C ILE A 231 -2.22 24.00 30.78
N GLN A 232 -1.71 24.18 32.00
CA GLN A 232 -1.41 23.07 32.92
C GLN A 232 -2.65 22.25 33.31
N VAL A 233 -3.83 22.88 33.36
CA VAL A 233 -5.10 22.20 33.65
C VAL A 233 -5.73 21.57 32.39
N THR A 234 -5.53 22.19 31.23
CA THR A 234 -6.16 21.72 29.97
C THR A 234 -5.40 20.55 29.33
N ILE A 235 -4.07 20.50 29.51
CA ILE A 235 -3.24 19.40 28.96
C ILE A 235 -3.70 18.01 29.47
N PRO A 236 -3.90 17.79 30.80
CA PRO A 236 -4.33 16.48 31.30
C PRO A 236 -5.66 16.02 30.73
N THR A 237 -6.65 16.92 30.64
CA THR A 237 -7.98 16.60 30.11
C THR A 237 -7.93 16.23 28.64
N LEU A 238 -7.20 17.00 27.83
CA LEU A 238 -7.00 16.66 26.41
C LEU A 238 -6.21 15.35 26.23
N THR A 239 -5.25 15.07 27.12
CA THR A 239 -4.48 13.83 27.09
C THR A 239 -5.36 12.61 27.40
N GLU A 240 -6.28 12.74 28.35
CA GLU A 240 -7.26 11.71 28.68
C GLU A 240 -8.23 11.46 27.52
N GLU A 241 -8.80 12.51 26.93
CA GLU A 241 -9.68 12.37 25.76
C GLU A 241 -8.94 11.74 24.56
N LEU A 242 -7.69 12.15 24.32
CA LEU A 242 -6.86 11.54 23.27
C LEU A 242 -6.63 10.05 23.52
N SER A 243 -6.42 9.65 24.77
CA SER A 243 -6.26 8.24 25.15
C SER A 243 -7.54 7.43 24.91
N LYS A 244 -8.72 7.99 25.20
CA LYS A 244 -10.02 7.34 24.94
C LYS A 244 -10.25 7.15 23.44
N VAL A 245 -9.98 8.20 22.66
CA VAL A 245 -10.11 8.14 21.19
C VAL A 245 -9.12 7.14 20.60
N LYS A 246 -7.89 7.07 21.12
CA LYS A 246 -6.89 6.10 20.68
C LYS A 246 -7.34 4.66 20.93
N LEU A 247 -7.83 4.37 22.13
CA LEU A 247 -8.37 3.04 22.47
C LEU A 247 -9.57 2.67 21.56
N SER A 248 -10.52 3.59 21.38
CA SER A 248 -11.67 3.36 20.50
C SER A 248 -11.27 3.13 19.04
N ASN A 249 -10.22 3.83 18.56
CA ASN A 249 -9.68 3.62 17.22
C ASN A 249 -8.96 2.27 17.10
N GLU A 250 -8.21 1.84 18.12
CA GLU A 250 -7.57 0.52 18.16
C GLU A 250 -8.64 -0.60 18.13
N GLU A 251 -9.71 -0.48 18.92
CA GLU A 251 -10.86 -1.41 18.89
C GLU A 251 -11.54 -1.44 17.52
N SER A 252 -11.78 -0.27 16.93
CA SER A 252 -12.40 -0.17 15.59
C SER A 252 -11.53 -0.79 14.50
N ASN A 253 -10.20 -0.61 14.58
CA ASN A 253 -9.26 -1.22 13.64
C ASN A 253 -9.23 -2.75 13.77
N ALA A 254 -9.23 -3.29 15.00
CA ALA A 254 -9.31 -4.72 15.24
C ALA A 254 -10.62 -5.31 14.70
N PHE A 255 -11.74 -4.62 14.89
CA PHE A 255 -13.02 -5.01 14.30
C PHE A 255 -12.98 -5.01 12.77
N LEU A 256 -12.39 -3.98 12.15
CA LEU A 256 -12.25 -3.88 10.70
C LEU A 256 -11.41 -5.03 10.12
N GLU A 257 -10.34 -5.45 10.79
CA GLU A 257 -9.56 -6.61 10.40
C GLU A 257 -10.38 -7.91 10.44
N GLY A 258 -11.19 -8.10 11.49
CA GLY A 258 -12.12 -9.22 11.58
C GLY A 258 -13.14 -9.23 10.42
N VAL A 259 -13.69 -8.07 10.07
CA VAL A 259 -14.61 -7.94 8.92
C VAL A 259 -13.92 -8.27 7.60
N LYS A 260 -12.68 -7.79 7.38
CA LYS A 260 -11.91 -8.11 6.17
C LYS A 260 -11.64 -9.61 6.05
N TYR A 261 -11.31 -10.28 7.15
CA TYR A 261 -11.13 -11.73 7.16
C TYR A 261 -12.42 -12.45 6.79
N ASN A 262 -13.55 -12.09 7.42
CA ASN A 262 -14.85 -12.67 7.10
C ASN A 262 -15.25 -12.45 5.63
N GLN A 263 -14.98 -11.25 5.09
CA GLN A 263 -15.20 -10.95 3.68
C GLN A 263 -14.38 -11.86 2.76
N HIS A 264 -13.13 -12.16 3.12
CA HIS A 264 -12.29 -13.08 2.35
C HIS A 264 -12.89 -14.49 2.31
N ILE A 265 -13.31 -15.03 3.45
CA ILE A 265 -13.94 -16.35 3.54
C ILE A 265 -15.24 -16.39 2.73
N LEU A 266 -16.10 -15.37 2.87
CA LEU A 266 -17.35 -15.29 2.11
C LEU A 266 -17.11 -15.25 0.59
N ASN A 267 -16.07 -14.55 0.13
CA ASN A 267 -15.71 -14.52 -1.29
C ASN A 267 -15.21 -15.89 -1.80
N GLN A 268 -14.47 -16.63 -0.98
CA GLN A 268 -14.07 -18.01 -1.31
C GLN A 268 -15.28 -18.93 -1.42
N ASP A 269 -16.20 -18.86 -0.45
CA ASP A 269 -17.43 -19.65 -0.44
C ASP A 269 -18.32 -19.32 -1.65
N LEU A 270 -18.48 -18.03 -1.98
CA LEU A 270 -19.21 -17.59 -3.17
C LEU A 270 -18.60 -18.17 -4.45
N THR A 271 -17.27 -18.15 -4.57
CA THR A 271 -16.58 -18.74 -5.72
C THR A 271 -16.84 -20.24 -5.81
N SER A 272 -16.76 -20.96 -4.69
CA SER A 272 -17.06 -22.39 -4.63
C SER A 272 -18.51 -22.72 -5.00
N ILE A 273 -19.47 -21.89 -4.55
CA ILE A 273 -20.89 -22.06 -4.88
C ILE A 273 -21.11 -21.76 -6.38
N GLN A 274 -20.47 -20.73 -6.92
CA GLN A 274 -20.56 -20.38 -8.33
C GLN A 274 -20.07 -21.54 -9.21
N GLU A 275 -18.96 -22.18 -8.84
CA GLU A 275 -18.44 -23.38 -9.51
C GLU A 275 -19.45 -24.52 -9.46
N LYS A 276 -20.03 -24.80 -8.29
CA LYS A 276 -21.08 -25.83 -8.15
C LYS A 276 -22.32 -25.52 -9.00
N ILE A 277 -22.74 -24.26 -9.09
CA ILE A 277 -23.87 -23.84 -9.95
C ILE A 277 -23.53 -24.05 -11.42
N ASN A 278 -22.31 -23.72 -11.84
CA ASN A 278 -21.85 -23.97 -13.20
C ASN A 278 -21.84 -25.48 -13.51
N ASP A 279 -21.43 -26.32 -12.56
CA ASP A 279 -21.50 -27.78 -12.70
C ASP A 279 -22.94 -28.27 -12.91
N PHE A 280 -23.95 -27.63 -12.28
CA PHE A 280 -25.36 -27.96 -12.48
C PHE A 280 -25.87 -27.65 -13.90
N GLN A 281 -25.27 -26.69 -14.62
CA GLN A 281 -25.68 -26.37 -16.00
C GLN A 281 -25.42 -27.52 -16.98
N TYR A 282 -24.52 -28.44 -16.65
CA TYR A 282 -24.12 -29.56 -17.50
C TYR A 282 -24.69 -30.90 -17.04
N VAL A 283 -25.68 -30.88 -16.13
CA VAL A 283 -26.37 -32.10 -15.70
C VAL A 283 -27.23 -32.64 -16.82
N SER A 284 -27.02 -33.91 -17.13
CA SER A 284 -27.71 -34.67 -18.16
C SER A 284 -28.56 -35.78 -17.54
N TYR A 285 -29.63 -36.14 -18.24
CA TYR A 285 -30.63 -37.13 -17.81
C TYR A 285 -30.84 -38.23 -18.85
N ASP A 286 -29.86 -38.48 -19.71
CA ASP A 286 -29.93 -39.47 -20.80
C ASP A 286 -28.87 -40.58 -20.66
N GLY A 287 -28.18 -40.64 -19.52
CA GLY A 287 -27.11 -41.59 -19.28
C GLY A 287 -25.76 -41.19 -19.87
N THR A 288 -25.62 -39.98 -20.41
CA THR A 288 -24.34 -39.47 -20.91
C THR A 288 -23.78 -38.40 -19.99
N LEU A 289 -22.49 -38.13 -20.02
CA LEU A 289 -21.84 -37.00 -19.34
C LEU A 289 -20.74 -36.49 -20.26
N LEU A 290 -20.67 -35.18 -20.48
CA LEU A 290 -19.50 -34.52 -21.05
C LEU A 290 -18.78 -33.73 -19.95
N TRP A 291 -17.65 -34.25 -19.50
CA TRP A 291 -16.86 -33.65 -18.44
C TRP A 291 -15.73 -32.80 -19.01
N LYS A 292 -15.89 -31.48 -18.90
CA LYS A 292 -14.84 -30.49 -19.18
C LYS A 292 -13.97 -30.32 -17.93
N ILE A 293 -12.68 -30.61 -18.06
CA ILE A 293 -11.69 -30.48 -16.99
C ILE A 293 -10.77 -29.30 -17.35
N THR A 294 -11.02 -28.14 -16.76
CA THR A 294 -10.17 -26.94 -16.89
C THR A 294 -9.04 -26.94 -15.87
N ASN A 295 -8.10 -25.99 -15.97
CA ASN A 295 -6.99 -25.84 -15.02
C ASN A 295 -6.19 -27.16 -14.88
N PHE A 296 -5.98 -27.83 -16.02
CA PHE A 296 -5.40 -29.16 -16.06
C PHE A 296 -4.00 -29.19 -15.44
N GLN A 297 -3.14 -28.20 -15.75
CA GLN A 297 -1.78 -28.12 -15.21
C GLN A 297 -1.79 -28.04 -13.67
N GLU A 298 -2.64 -27.19 -13.09
CA GLU A 298 -2.78 -27.07 -11.64
C GLU A 298 -3.22 -28.40 -11.02
N LYS A 299 -4.27 -29.01 -11.56
CA LYS A 299 -4.79 -30.31 -11.10
C LYS A 299 -3.78 -31.45 -11.25
N MET A 300 -2.92 -31.39 -12.27
CA MET A 300 -1.83 -32.34 -12.47
C MET A 300 -0.74 -32.17 -11.41
N ILE A 301 -0.33 -30.93 -11.11
CA ILE A 301 0.63 -30.62 -10.03
C ILE A 301 0.07 -31.09 -8.67
N ASP A 302 -1.22 -30.84 -8.44
CA ASP A 302 -1.97 -31.34 -7.29
C ASP A 302 -1.89 -32.86 -7.12
N ALA A 303 -2.13 -33.59 -8.22
CA ALA A 303 -2.08 -35.05 -8.22
C ALA A 303 -0.66 -35.59 -8.09
N GLN A 304 0.35 -34.88 -8.60
CA GLN A 304 1.76 -35.24 -8.48
C GLN A 304 2.33 -34.97 -7.09
N SER A 305 1.93 -33.86 -6.46
CA SER A 305 2.30 -33.48 -5.10
C SER A 305 1.50 -34.21 -4.02
N GLU A 306 0.50 -35.01 -4.43
CA GLU A 306 -0.39 -35.76 -3.54
C GLU A 306 -1.30 -34.89 -2.66
N ARG A 307 -1.35 -33.57 -2.93
CA ARG A 307 -2.28 -32.61 -2.30
C ARG A 307 -3.73 -32.96 -2.63
N GLN A 308 -4.01 -33.32 -3.87
CA GLN A 308 -5.32 -33.83 -4.30
C GLN A 308 -5.14 -34.97 -5.32
N THR A 309 -5.28 -36.21 -4.86
CA THR A 309 -4.98 -37.41 -5.67
C THR A 309 -6.05 -37.75 -6.72
N SER A 310 -7.29 -37.27 -6.53
CA SER A 310 -8.39 -37.53 -7.45
C SER A 310 -9.37 -36.36 -7.52
N ILE A 311 -9.99 -36.20 -8.68
CA ILE A 311 -11.10 -35.25 -8.90
C ILE A 311 -12.37 -36.01 -9.30
N TYR A 312 -13.51 -35.35 -9.14
CA TYR A 312 -14.81 -35.92 -9.47
C TYR A 312 -15.53 -35.08 -10.51
N SER A 313 -16.31 -35.75 -11.36
CA SER A 313 -17.21 -35.05 -12.27
C SER A 313 -18.46 -34.54 -11.54
N PRO A 314 -19.20 -33.60 -12.16
CA PRO A 314 -20.60 -33.37 -11.84
C PRO A 314 -21.42 -34.67 -11.93
N PRO A 315 -22.51 -34.78 -11.17
CA PRO A 315 -23.41 -35.90 -11.27
C PRO A 315 -24.19 -35.87 -12.60
N PHE A 316 -24.48 -37.04 -13.14
CA PHE A 316 -25.37 -37.23 -14.28
C PHE A 316 -26.33 -38.39 -14.01
N TYR A 317 -27.40 -38.46 -14.79
CA TYR A 317 -28.54 -39.34 -14.52
C TYR A 317 -28.92 -40.16 -15.74
N SER A 318 -29.47 -41.35 -15.50
CA SER A 318 -30.03 -42.19 -16.57
C SER A 318 -31.36 -41.67 -17.12
N SER A 319 -32.12 -40.98 -16.27
CA SER A 319 -33.39 -40.29 -16.53
C SER A 319 -33.67 -39.33 -15.37
N PRO A 320 -34.67 -38.42 -15.47
CA PRO A 320 -35.05 -37.57 -14.34
C PRO A 320 -35.33 -38.33 -13.04
N ASN A 321 -35.84 -39.56 -13.15
CA ASN A 321 -36.14 -40.44 -12.02
C ASN A 321 -35.21 -41.66 -11.94
N GLY A 322 -34.03 -41.57 -12.57
CA GLY A 322 -33.14 -42.69 -12.82
C GLY A 322 -31.99 -42.83 -11.82
N TYR A 323 -31.01 -43.65 -12.22
CA TYR A 323 -29.75 -43.81 -11.48
C TYR A 323 -28.99 -42.48 -11.45
N LYS A 324 -28.45 -42.13 -10.29
CA LYS A 324 -27.50 -41.02 -10.12
C LYS A 324 -26.08 -41.55 -10.17
N MET A 325 -25.24 -40.96 -11.01
CA MET A 325 -23.92 -41.46 -11.34
C MET A 325 -22.91 -40.32 -11.43
N ARG A 326 -21.63 -40.63 -11.30
CA ARG A 326 -20.53 -39.69 -11.64
C ARG A 326 -19.25 -40.43 -12.00
N ALA A 327 -18.24 -39.69 -12.45
CA ALA A 327 -16.90 -40.20 -12.67
C ALA A 327 -15.91 -39.72 -11.59
N ARG A 328 -14.86 -40.51 -11.36
CA ARG A 328 -13.71 -40.19 -10.54
C ARG A 328 -12.45 -40.39 -11.36
N LEU A 329 -11.61 -39.35 -11.43
CA LEU A 329 -10.38 -39.35 -12.22
C LEU A 329 -9.17 -39.18 -11.32
N TYR A 330 -8.17 -40.02 -11.54
CA TYR A 330 -6.83 -39.89 -10.95
C TYR A 330 -5.86 -39.51 -12.05
N LEU A 331 -5.53 -38.22 -12.11
CA LEU A 331 -4.63 -37.68 -13.13
C LEU A 331 -3.23 -38.29 -13.08
N ASN A 332 -2.76 -38.65 -11.89
CA ASN A 332 -1.47 -39.30 -11.68
C ASN A 332 -1.58 -40.81 -11.36
N GLY A 333 -2.72 -41.41 -11.71
CA GLY A 333 -3.01 -42.84 -11.56
C GLY A 333 -3.34 -43.31 -10.14
N ASP A 334 -3.96 -44.48 -10.05
CA ASP A 334 -4.36 -45.14 -8.81
C ASP A 334 -3.82 -46.58 -8.73
N GLY A 335 -3.58 -47.08 -7.51
CA GLY A 335 -3.12 -48.44 -7.28
C GLY A 335 -1.86 -48.82 -8.08
N ASN A 336 -1.94 -49.93 -8.83
CA ASN A 336 -0.83 -50.44 -9.65
C ASN A 336 -0.58 -49.62 -10.93
N ALA A 337 -1.40 -48.61 -11.21
CA ALA A 337 -1.28 -47.71 -12.35
C ALA A 337 -0.70 -46.34 -11.96
N ARG A 338 -0.50 -46.09 -10.67
CA ARG A 338 0.05 -44.85 -10.11
C ARG A 338 1.34 -44.45 -10.81
N ARG A 339 1.46 -43.17 -11.16
CA ARG A 339 2.60 -42.53 -11.87
C ARG A 339 2.91 -43.09 -13.26
N THR A 340 2.10 -44.00 -13.80
CA THR A 340 2.31 -44.58 -15.15
C THR A 340 1.14 -44.31 -16.08
N HIS A 341 -0.09 -44.37 -15.57
CA HIS A 341 -1.31 -44.13 -16.33
C HIS A 341 -2.24 -43.19 -15.56
N MET A 342 -3.08 -42.48 -16.30
CA MET A 342 -4.29 -41.87 -15.79
C MET A 342 -5.32 -42.98 -15.53
N SER A 343 -5.99 -42.93 -14.38
CA SER A 343 -7.01 -43.92 -13.99
C SER A 343 -8.39 -43.27 -13.95
N LEU A 344 -9.38 -43.91 -14.58
CA LEU A 344 -10.73 -43.38 -14.70
C LEU A 344 -11.75 -44.39 -14.19
N PHE A 345 -12.61 -43.95 -13.27
CA PHE A 345 -13.57 -44.79 -12.59
C PHE A 345 -14.98 -44.22 -12.67
N PHE A 346 -15.95 -45.12 -12.72
CA PHE A 346 -17.37 -44.85 -12.58
C PHE A 346 -17.78 -45.00 -11.11
N VAL A 347 -18.72 -44.15 -10.68
CA VAL A 347 -19.25 -44.14 -9.32
C VAL A 347 -20.77 -44.12 -9.40
N LEU A 348 -21.39 -45.14 -8.81
CA LEU A 348 -22.83 -45.17 -8.57
C LEU A 348 -23.14 -44.41 -7.28
N MET A 349 -24.11 -43.49 -7.34
CA MET A 349 -24.48 -42.62 -6.23
C MET A 349 -25.89 -42.93 -5.75
N ARG A 350 -26.15 -42.65 -4.47
CA ARG A 350 -27.50 -42.76 -3.89
C ARG A 350 -28.44 -41.73 -4.50
N SER A 351 -29.63 -42.18 -4.87
CA SER A 351 -30.73 -41.34 -5.37
C SER A 351 -32.00 -41.57 -4.54
N PHE A 352 -32.87 -40.57 -4.49
CA PHE A 352 -34.20 -40.71 -3.86
C PHE A 352 -35.05 -41.78 -4.55
N ASN A 353 -34.79 -42.02 -5.83
CA ASN A 353 -35.54 -42.96 -6.66
C ASN A 353 -34.96 -44.39 -6.66
N ASP A 354 -33.87 -44.65 -5.92
CA ASP A 354 -33.26 -45.99 -5.82
C ASP A 354 -34.26 -47.12 -5.48
N PRO A 355 -35.30 -46.94 -4.63
CA PRO A 355 -36.29 -47.99 -4.40
C PRO A 355 -37.03 -48.48 -5.65
N MET A 356 -37.15 -47.64 -6.69
CA MET A 356 -37.87 -47.95 -7.94
C MET A 356 -36.95 -48.55 -9.01
N LEU A 357 -35.64 -48.55 -8.79
CA LEU A 357 -34.65 -48.96 -9.78
C LEU A 357 -34.20 -50.41 -9.56
N LYS A 358 -33.81 -51.07 -10.65
CA LYS A 358 -33.27 -52.44 -10.62
C LYS A 358 -31.85 -52.43 -10.05
N PHE A 359 -31.56 -53.32 -9.11
CA PHE A 359 -30.20 -53.57 -8.64
C PHE A 359 -29.90 -55.08 -8.64
N PRO A 360 -28.63 -55.50 -8.79
CA PRO A 360 -27.43 -54.66 -8.98
C PRO A 360 -27.40 -53.95 -10.35
N PHE A 361 -26.72 -52.81 -10.41
CA PHE A 361 -26.51 -52.04 -11.64
C PHE A 361 -25.70 -52.87 -12.64
N ASN A 362 -26.22 -53.07 -13.85
CA ASN A 362 -25.63 -53.97 -14.86
C ASN A 362 -25.71 -53.41 -16.29
N TYR A 363 -25.45 -52.12 -16.43
CA TYR A 363 -25.44 -51.44 -17.73
C TYR A 363 -24.00 -51.18 -18.17
N LYS A 364 -23.69 -51.36 -19.46
CA LYS A 364 -22.34 -51.16 -20.00
C LYS A 364 -21.95 -49.69 -19.84
N VAL A 365 -20.76 -49.44 -19.29
CA VAL A 365 -20.20 -48.09 -19.14
C VAL A 365 -19.06 -47.93 -20.14
N THR A 366 -19.09 -46.84 -20.90
CA THR A 366 -18.07 -46.49 -21.89
C THR A 366 -17.47 -45.14 -21.55
N PHE A 367 -16.15 -45.06 -21.54
CA PHE A 367 -15.37 -43.85 -21.40
C PHE A 367 -14.78 -43.45 -22.74
N CYS A 368 -14.72 -42.14 -22.99
CA CYS A 368 -14.14 -41.56 -24.20
C CYS A 368 -13.30 -40.33 -23.82
N LEU A 369 -11.98 -40.39 -24.01
CA LEU A 369 -11.09 -39.24 -23.92
C LEU A 369 -10.98 -38.58 -25.30
N TYR A 370 -11.33 -37.30 -25.39
CA TYR A 370 -11.34 -36.58 -26.65
C TYR A 370 -9.94 -36.16 -27.10
N ASP A 371 -9.59 -36.58 -28.31
CA ASP A 371 -8.63 -35.89 -29.16
C ASP A 371 -9.26 -34.58 -29.66
N GLN A 372 -8.63 -33.45 -29.32
CA GLN A 372 -9.08 -32.09 -29.63
C GLN A 372 -8.47 -31.54 -30.93
N THR A 373 -7.84 -32.40 -31.73
CA THR A 373 -7.33 -32.06 -33.06
C THR A 373 -8.32 -32.47 -34.16
N PRO A 374 -8.15 -31.97 -35.40
CA PRO A 374 -8.97 -32.42 -36.53
C PRO A 374 -8.89 -33.93 -36.81
N ALA A 375 -7.90 -34.64 -36.26
CA ALA A 375 -7.75 -36.08 -36.45
C ALA A 375 -8.78 -36.91 -35.67
N GLN A 376 -9.39 -36.35 -34.61
CA GLN A 376 -10.44 -36.98 -33.79
C GLN A 376 -10.13 -38.43 -33.37
N ARG A 377 -8.88 -38.76 -33.05
CA ARG A 377 -8.46 -40.09 -32.58
C ARG A 377 -8.75 -40.27 -31.10
N HIS A 378 -10.05 -40.28 -30.76
CA HIS A 378 -10.51 -40.43 -29.39
C HIS A 378 -10.09 -41.79 -28.81
N ILE A 379 -9.78 -41.82 -27.51
CA ILE A 379 -9.50 -43.07 -26.78
C ILE A 379 -10.78 -43.54 -26.13
N ILE A 380 -11.25 -44.73 -26.52
CA ILE A 380 -12.50 -45.30 -26.06
C ILE A 380 -12.21 -46.62 -25.37
N ASP A 381 -12.69 -46.78 -24.15
CA ASP A 381 -12.64 -48.03 -23.41
C ASP A 381 -13.95 -48.24 -22.63
N SER A 382 -14.32 -49.49 -22.38
CA SER A 382 -15.62 -49.81 -21.78
C SER A 382 -15.54 -51.05 -20.92
N PHE A 383 -16.42 -51.11 -19.92
CA PHE A 383 -16.56 -52.30 -19.08
C PHE A 383 -18.03 -52.61 -18.82
N ARG A 384 -18.30 -53.88 -18.48
CA ARG A 384 -19.59 -54.30 -17.93
C ARG A 384 -19.43 -54.49 -16.41
N PRO A 385 -20.33 -53.93 -15.59
CA PRO A 385 -20.31 -54.09 -14.14
C PRO A 385 -20.26 -55.57 -13.69
N ASP A 386 -19.40 -55.89 -12.71
CA ASP A 386 -19.50 -57.19 -12.00
C ASP A 386 -20.62 -57.10 -10.96
N ILE A 387 -21.73 -57.78 -11.21
CA ILE A 387 -22.91 -57.78 -10.34
C ILE A 387 -22.65 -58.32 -8.92
N ARG A 388 -21.52 -58.98 -8.68
CA ARG A 388 -21.10 -59.43 -7.34
C ARG A 388 -20.33 -58.37 -6.57
N SER A 389 -19.82 -57.34 -7.26
CA SER A 389 -19.08 -56.25 -6.62
C SER A 389 -20.02 -55.34 -5.82
N SER A 390 -19.53 -54.89 -4.67
CA SER A 390 -20.20 -53.87 -3.85
C SER A 390 -20.35 -52.52 -4.57
N SER A 391 -19.52 -52.27 -5.59
CA SER A 391 -19.54 -51.02 -6.38
C SER A 391 -20.87 -50.79 -7.11
N PHE A 392 -21.58 -51.87 -7.43
CA PHE A 392 -22.79 -51.84 -8.26
C PHE A 392 -24.06 -52.30 -7.52
N GLN A 393 -23.96 -52.57 -6.22
CA GLN A 393 -25.13 -52.83 -5.38
C GLN A 393 -25.92 -51.54 -5.15
N ARG A 394 -27.15 -51.68 -4.64
CA ARG A 394 -27.95 -50.53 -4.22
C ARG A 394 -27.16 -49.69 -3.19
N PRO A 395 -26.93 -48.38 -3.47
CA PRO A 395 -26.17 -47.52 -2.56
C PRO A 395 -26.78 -47.46 -1.16
N ARG A 396 -25.92 -47.60 -0.14
CA ARG A 396 -26.27 -47.42 1.28
C ARG A 396 -25.73 -46.10 1.84
N SER A 397 -24.60 -45.65 1.31
CA SER A 397 -23.97 -44.33 1.50
C SER A 397 -24.21 -43.44 0.28
N ASP A 398 -23.80 -42.18 0.34
CA ASP A 398 -23.92 -41.23 -0.78
C ASP A 398 -23.29 -41.73 -2.09
N MET A 399 -22.20 -42.50 -1.97
CA MET A 399 -21.46 -43.08 -3.09
C MET A 399 -21.06 -44.51 -2.75
N ASN A 400 -21.10 -45.37 -3.76
CA ASN A 400 -20.44 -46.67 -3.73
C ASN A 400 -18.93 -46.53 -3.99
N ILE A 401 -18.20 -47.63 -3.79
CA ILE A 401 -16.80 -47.76 -4.20
C ILE A 401 -16.70 -47.57 -5.72
N ALA A 402 -15.71 -46.79 -6.15
CA ALA A 402 -15.48 -46.51 -7.56
C ALA A 402 -14.97 -47.76 -8.29
N SER A 403 -15.42 -47.98 -9.53
CA SER A 403 -15.01 -49.12 -10.36
C SER A 403 -14.84 -48.69 -11.81
N GLY A 404 -13.83 -49.21 -12.51
CA GLY A 404 -13.43 -48.72 -13.82
C GLY A 404 -12.05 -49.21 -14.22
N ILE A 405 -11.25 -48.34 -14.84
CA ILE A 405 -10.09 -48.73 -15.63
C ILE A 405 -8.83 -48.07 -15.03
N PRO A 406 -8.03 -48.81 -14.23
CA PRO A 406 -6.82 -48.27 -13.61
C PRO A 406 -5.79 -47.76 -14.63
N LYS A 407 -5.59 -48.50 -15.72
CA LYS A 407 -4.64 -48.12 -16.79
C LYS A 407 -5.37 -47.55 -18.01
N PHE A 408 -6.16 -46.50 -17.81
CA PHE A 408 -7.02 -45.97 -18.87
C PHE A 408 -6.22 -45.25 -19.96
N PHE A 409 -5.23 -44.42 -19.59
CA PHE A 409 -4.43 -43.71 -20.60
C PHE A 409 -2.98 -43.47 -20.13
N PRO A 410 -1.94 -43.72 -20.95
CA PRO A 410 -0.54 -43.54 -20.53
C PRO A 410 -0.19 -42.09 -20.20
N LEU A 411 0.48 -41.86 -19.07
CA LEU A 411 0.90 -40.51 -18.67
C LEU A 411 1.98 -39.94 -19.57
N GLU A 412 2.83 -40.78 -20.17
CA GLU A 412 3.90 -40.30 -21.06
C GLU A 412 3.31 -39.47 -22.22
N ILE A 413 2.14 -39.85 -22.73
CA ILE A 413 1.49 -39.17 -23.85
C ILE A 413 0.88 -37.84 -23.39
N ILE A 414 0.30 -37.78 -22.19
CA ILE A 414 -0.20 -36.53 -21.60
C ILE A 414 0.94 -35.55 -21.34
N GLN A 415 2.09 -36.04 -20.89
CA GLN A 415 3.25 -35.22 -20.54
C GLN A 415 3.99 -34.67 -21.76
N GLN A 416 3.75 -35.23 -22.96
CA GLN A 416 4.30 -34.70 -24.20
C GLN A 416 3.74 -33.30 -24.49
N LYS A 417 4.66 -32.40 -24.87
CA LYS A 417 4.30 -31.03 -25.26
C LYS A 417 3.44 -31.07 -26.52
N GLY A 418 2.29 -30.41 -26.48
CA GLY A 418 1.36 -30.36 -27.61
C GLY A 418 0.56 -31.65 -27.82
N ASN A 419 0.38 -32.47 -26.77
CA ASN A 419 -0.47 -33.65 -26.85
C ASN A 419 -1.90 -33.28 -27.32
N PRO A 420 -2.57 -34.15 -28.08
CA PRO A 420 -3.87 -33.85 -28.68
C PRO A 420 -5.03 -33.84 -27.67
N TYR A 421 -4.84 -34.36 -26.46
CA TYR A 421 -5.90 -34.59 -25.48
C TYR A 421 -6.06 -33.44 -24.48
N VAL A 422 -5.04 -32.58 -24.35
CA VAL A 422 -5.04 -31.36 -23.52
C VAL A 422 -4.70 -30.15 -24.38
N ARG A 423 -5.65 -29.24 -24.53
CA ARG A 423 -5.52 -28.00 -25.30
C ARG A 423 -6.10 -26.85 -24.46
N ASP A 424 -5.46 -25.69 -24.50
CA ASP A 424 -5.87 -24.51 -23.73
C ASP A 424 -6.14 -24.84 -22.25
N ASP A 425 -5.21 -25.60 -21.66
CA ASP A 425 -5.27 -26.09 -20.27
C ASP A 425 -6.56 -26.85 -19.92
N THR A 426 -7.17 -27.49 -20.92
CA THR A 426 -8.46 -28.17 -20.80
C THR A 426 -8.43 -29.56 -21.42
N MET A 427 -9.06 -30.52 -20.73
CA MET A 427 -9.31 -31.90 -21.18
C MET A 427 -10.81 -32.19 -21.22
N PHE A 428 -11.26 -33.05 -22.13
CA PHE A 428 -12.64 -33.50 -22.21
C PHE A 428 -12.76 -35.02 -22.11
N ILE A 429 -13.58 -35.50 -21.18
CA ILE A 429 -13.92 -36.91 -21.01
C ILE A 429 -15.43 -37.06 -21.15
N LYS A 430 -15.88 -37.99 -22.00
CA LYS A 430 -17.28 -38.39 -22.07
C LYS A 430 -17.50 -39.75 -21.44
N VAL A 431 -18.56 -39.85 -20.66
CA VAL A 431 -19.07 -41.10 -20.08
C VAL A 431 -20.41 -41.39 -20.73
N MET A 432 -20.63 -42.65 -21.11
CA MET A 432 -21.88 -43.11 -21.71
C MET A 432 -22.28 -44.41 -21.05
N VAL A 433 -23.52 -44.48 -20.58
CA VAL A 433 -24.10 -45.68 -20.01
C VAL A 433 -25.18 -46.19 -20.95
N ASP A 434 -25.07 -47.45 -21.35
CA ASP A 434 -25.99 -48.07 -22.29
C ASP A 434 -27.26 -48.54 -21.58
N PHE A 435 -28.33 -47.76 -21.70
CA PHE A 435 -29.67 -48.07 -21.20
C PHE A 435 -30.61 -48.63 -22.28
N SER A 436 -30.08 -49.07 -23.42
CA SER A 436 -30.90 -49.62 -24.52
C SER A 436 -31.74 -50.82 -24.09
N ASP A 437 -31.22 -51.61 -23.15
CA ASP A 437 -31.87 -52.79 -22.58
C ASP A 437 -32.88 -52.44 -21.45
N MET A 438 -33.06 -51.16 -21.12
CA MET A 438 -34.02 -50.73 -20.09
C MET A 438 -35.44 -50.59 -20.70
N PRO A 439 -36.46 -51.29 -20.16
CA PRO A 439 -37.84 -51.10 -20.61
C PRO A 439 -38.28 -49.64 -20.36
N LYS A 440 -38.67 -48.93 -21.42
CA LYS A 440 -39.15 -47.53 -21.34
C LYS A 440 -40.61 -47.41 -20.88
N THR A 441 -41.30 -48.54 -20.67
CA THR A 441 -42.71 -48.62 -20.25
C THR A 441 -42.84 -49.29 -18.88
N LEU A 442 -43.82 -48.84 -18.09
CA LEU A 442 -44.10 -49.32 -16.73
C LEU A 442 -44.24 -50.85 -16.65
N LEU A 443 -43.43 -51.44 -15.76
CA LEU A 443 -43.57 -52.74 -15.08
C LEU A 443 -43.68 -54.00 -15.96
N PRO A 444 -42.75 -54.98 -15.84
CA PRO A 444 -42.96 -56.33 -16.35
C PRO A 444 -44.10 -57.10 -15.62
N TYR A 445 -44.69 -56.50 -14.58
CA TYR A 445 -45.75 -57.08 -13.77
C TYR A 445 -46.95 -56.12 -13.71
N ALA A 446 -47.71 -56.05 -14.80
CA ALA A 446 -49.11 -55.65 -14.72
C ALA A 446 -49.89 -56.82 -14.09
N LEU A 447 -49.95 -56.87 -12.76
CA LEU A 447 -51.04 -57.58 -12.09
C LEU A 447 -52.30 -56.77 -12.40
N SER A 448 -52.99 -57.14 -13.48
CA SER A 448 -54.31 -56.57 -13.78
C SER A 448 -55.27 -57.06 -12.69
N LEU A 449 -55.64 -56.16 -11.79
CA LEU A 449 -56.65 -56.44 -10.76
C LEU A 449 -58.08 -56.49 -11.35
N ASN A 450 -58.26 -56.19 -12.63
CA ASN A 450 -59.48 -56.41 -13.39
C ASN A 450 -59.15 -57.09 -14.72
N PRO A 451 -59.35 -58.42 -14.85
CA PRO A 451 -59.09 -59.18 -16.07
C PRO A 451 -60.06 -58.86 -17.21
#